data_AF-I1BHJ5-F1
#
_entry.id   AF-I1BHJ5-F1
#
_cell.length_a   1.000
_cell.length_b   1.000
_cell.length_c   1.000
_cell.angle_alpha   90.00
_cell.angle_beta   90.00
_cell.angle_gamma   90.00
#
_symmetry.space_group_name_H-M   'P 1'
#
loop_
_entity.id
_entity.type
_entity.pdbx_description
1 polymer ?
#
loop_
_entity_poly.entity_id
_entity_poly.type
_entity_poly.pdbx_seq_one_letter_code
_entity_poly.pdbx_strand_id
1 'polypeptide(L)'
;MPSAPITSDAMSYITSNWFASNFYAPEDISFTSDPIDTNSTNTVLKVNYPAGSYAPVGTKNGNGGVKGGAEFYSLPNGQTEYNTALLRYDVAFDSNFDWVKGGKLPGIFGGDISQGCSGGAGEAYAYIPTSDSLCNSKQVICNSDYGTSFSRGVIRFSTMKWSQIEIYVKLNSGSNSNGILEQSKSWCIQYDV
;
A
#
# COMPACT_ATOMS: atom_id res chain seq x y z
N MET A 1 -10.88 13.48 0.33
CA MET A 1 -9.91 14.32 -0.40
C MET A 1 -10.19 15.78 -0.09
N PRO A 2 -9.17 16.65 -0.09
CA PRO A 2 -9.36 18.09 0.06
C PRO A 2 -10.28 18.63 -1.03
N SER A 3 -11.20 19.52 -0.65
CA SER A 3 -12.20 20.13 -1.52
C SER A 3 -11.76 21.47 -2.12
N ALA A 4 -10.52 21.90 -1.87
CA ALA A 4 -9.98 23.19 -2.29
C ALA A 4 -8.48 23.07 -2.61
N PRO A 5 -7.88 24.03 -3.38
CA PRO A 5 -6.44 24.06 -3.61
C PRO A 5 -5.72 24.11 -2.28
N ILE A 6 -4.89 23.10 -2.02
CA ILE A 6 -4.21 22.98 -0.75
C ILE A 6 -3.06 23.98 -0.74
N THR A 7 -3.08 24.91 0.20
CA THR A 7 -2.02 25.90 0.40
C THR A 7 -0.86 25.37 1.25
N SER A 8 -1.05 24.23 1.93
CA SER A 8 -0.03 23.53 2.69
C SER A 8 0.67 22.46 1.85
N ASP A 9 1.94 22.21 2.15
CA ASP A 9 2.68 21.04 1.65
C ASP A 9 1.91 19.72 1.90
N ALA A 10 2.04 18.77 0.98
CA ALA A 10 1.24 17.54 0.96
C ALA A 10 1.48 16.68 2.21
N MET A 11 2.73 16.56 2.66
CA MET A 11 3.08 15.83 3.88
C MET A 11 2.36 16.44 5.09
N SER A 12 2.39 17.77 5.22
CA SER A 12 1.72 18.48 6.30
C SER A 12 0.20 18.23 6.31
N TYR A 13 -0.44 18.31 5.14
CA TYR A 13 -1.87 18.03 5.01
C TYR A 13 -2.22 16.59 5.40
N ILE A 14 -1.46 15.61 4.89
CA ILE A 14 -1.69 14.18 5.13
C ILE A 14 -1.44 13.83 6.61
N THR A 15 -0.43 14.44 7.23
CA THR A 15 -0.17 14.29 8.66
C THR A 15 -1.40 14.71 9.48
N SER A 16 -1.94 15.90 9.23
CA SER A 16 -3.05 16.44 10.01
C SER A 16 -4.41 15.79 9.71
N ASN A 17 -4.68 15.44 8.45
CA ASN A 17 -6.00 15.00 8.03
C ASN A 17 -6.13 13.48 7.91
N TRP A 18 -5.02 12.78 7.66
CA TRP A 18 -5.01 11.31 7.51
C TRP A 18 -4.27 10.64 8.67
N PHE A 19 -3.95 11.38 9.74
CA PHE A 19 -3.29 10.86 10.94
C PHE A 19 -2.00 10.09 10.60
N ALA A 20 -1.23 10.65 9.66
CA ALA A 20 -0.07 9.97 9.09
C ALA A 20 1.23 10.26 9.86
N SER A 21 2.14 9.29 9.86
CA SER A 21 3.45 9.37 10.51
C SER A 21 4.49 8.50 9.80
N ASN A 22 5.77 8.64 10.19
CA ASN A 22 6.92 7.88 9.66
C ASN A 22 7.05 7.94 8.13
N PHE A 23 7.07 9.15 7.58
CA PHE A 23 7.20 9.35 6.14
C PHE A 23 8.58 8.92 5.61
N TYR A 24 8.57 8.25 4.46
CA TYR A 24 9.71 8.11 3.57
C TYR A 24 9.38 8.76 2.22
N ALA A 25 10.39 9.45 1.68
CA ALA A 25 10.30 10.25 0.46
C ALA A 25 9.14 11.28 0.45
N PRO A 26 8.92 12.07 1.52
CA PRO A 26 7.86 13.09 1.52
C PRO A 26 8.02 14.14 0.40
N GLU A 27 9.21 14.30 -0.16
CA GLU A 27 9.46 15.18 -1.31
C GLU A 27 8.82 14.69 -2.63
N ASP A 28 8.47 13.40 -2.73
CA ASP A 28 7.88 12.79 -3.92
C ASP A 28 6.34 12.80 -3.88
N ILE A 29 5.73 13.33 -2.82
CA ILE A 29 4.27 13.50 -2.73
C ILE A 29 3.87 14.95 -2.95
N SER A 30 2.82 15.15 -3.75
CA SER A 30 2.22 16.46 -3.99
C SER A 30 0.73 16.31 -4.27
N PHE A 31 -0.01 17.40 -4.13
CA PHE A 31 -1.41 17.43 -4.56
C PHE A 31 -1.53 18.16 -5.89
N THR A 32 -2.31 17.61 -6.81
CA THR A 32 -2.49 18.13 -8.17
C THR A 32 -3.93 17.95 -8.63
N SER A 33 -4.37 18.68 -9.65
CA SER A 33 -5.68 18.46 -10.29
C SER A 33 -5.75 17.06 -10.89
N ASP A 34 -6.94 16.46 -10.91
CA ASP A 34 -7.15 15.13 -11.51
C ASP A 34 -6.64 15.10 -12.97
N PRO A 35 -5.59 14.31 -13.27
CA PRO A 35 -4.99 14.29 -14.60
C PRO A 35 -5.79 13.43 -15.60
N ILE A 36 -6.77 12.64 -15.15
CA ILE A 36 -7.58 11.75 -16.00
C ILE A 36 -8.91 12.39 -16.34
N ASP A 37 -9.60 12.94 -15.35
CA ASP A 37 -10.85 13.69 -15.57
C ASP A 37 -10.56 15.19 -15.59
N THR A 38 -10.23 15.72 -16.77
CA THR A 38 -9.92 17.14 -16.93
C THR A 38 -11.10 18.08 -16.69
N ASN A 39 -12.33 17.55 -16.59
CA ASN A 39 -13.51 18.34 -16.25
C ASN A 39 -13.76 18.35 -14.73
N SER A 40 -13.03 17.52 -13.97
CA SER A 40 -13.11 17.45 -12.52
C SER A 40 -12.36 18.62 -11.89
N THR A 41 -12.94 19.20 -10.84
CA THR A 41 -12.25 20.14 -9.95
C THR A 41 -11.56 19.43 -8.78
N ASN A 42 -11.60 18.10 -8.75
CA ASN A 42 -10.99 17.32 -7.67
C ASN A 42 -9.47 17.45 -7.69
N THR A 43 -8.92 17.44 -6.48
CA THR A 43 -7.48 17.34 -6.25
C THR A 43 -7.15 15.92 -5.82
N VAL A 44 -6.07 15.37 -6.38
CA VAL A 44 -5.58 14.01 -6.11
C VAL A 44 -4.17 14.06 -5.54
N LEU A 45 -3.83 13.04 -4.73
CA LEU A 45 -2.46 12.83 -4.29
C LEU A 45 -1.66 12.23 -5.46
N LYS A 46 -0.63 12.94 -5.89
CA LYS A 46 0.36 12.47 -6.86
C LYS A 46 1.58 11.97 -6.10
N VAL A 47 2.05 10.78 -6.47
CA VAL A 47 3.30 10.19 -6.01
C VAL A 47 4.26 10.11 -7.20
N ASN A 48 5.45 10.64 -7.04
CA ASN A 48 6.49 10.63 -8.05
C ASN A 48 7.42 9.42 -7.85
N TYR A 49 7.76 8.75 -8.96
CA TYR A 49 8.68 7.62 -8.98
C TYR A 49 9.83 7.96 -9.94
N PRO A 50 10.92 8.60 -9.45
CA PRO A 50 12.08 8.95 -10.27
C PRO A 50 12.68 7.72 -10.97
N ALA A 51 13.22 7.91 -12.18
CA ALA A 51 13.89 6.84 -12.90
C ALA A 51 15.05 6.25 -12.09
N GLY A 52 15.12 4.92 -12.03
CA GLY A 52 16.11 4.19 -11.22
C GLY A 52 15.82 4.14 -9.72
N SER A 53 14.71 4.73 -9.25
CA SER A 53 14.25 4.54 -7.88
C SER A 53 13.66 3.14 -7.68
N TYR A 54 13.87 2.57 -6.50
CA TYR A 54 13.30 1.28 -6.11
C TYR A 54 13.14 1.21 -4.59
N ALA A 55 12.70 0.05 -4.10
CA ALA A 55 12.36 -0.21 -2.70
C ALA A 55 13.29 0.51 -1.71
N PRO A 56 12.75 1.06 -0.59
CA PRO A 56 13.52 1.87 0.33
C PRO A 56 14.81 1.22 0.85
N VAL A 57 14.95 -0.10 0.83
CA VAL A 57 16.21 -0.80 1.14
C VAL A 57 17.40 -0.40 0.24
N GLY A 58 17.15 0.12 -0.96
CA GLY A 58 18.16 0.66 -1.86
C GLY A 58 18.67 2.06 -1.49
N THR A 59 17.95 2.77 -0.61
CA THR A 59 18.20 4.19 -0.31
C THR A 59 18.34 4.43 1.21
N LYS A 60 17.52 3.75 2.02
CA LYS A 60 17.71 3.55 3.45
C LYS A 60 19.07 2.87 3.65
N ASN A 61 19.89 3.39 4.55
CA ASN A 61 21.27 2.97 4.86
C ASN A 61 22.38 3.43 3.89
N GLY A 62 22.14 4.40 2.99
CA GLY A 62 23.21 5.06 2.25
C GLY A 62 23.79 4.26 1.07
N ASN A 63 23.04 3.29 0.55
CA ASN A 63 23.44 2.42 -0.58
C ASN A 63 23.48 3.12 -1.95
N GLY A 64 23.34 4.45 -2.00
CA GLY A 64 23.46 5.24 -3.24
C GLY A 64 22.30 5.08 -4.23
N GLY A 65 21.21 4.40 -3.87
CA GLY A 65 20.02 4.30 -4.72
C GLY A 65 19.28 5.63 -4.86
N VAL A 66 18.47 5.75 -5.91
CA VAL A 66 17.60 6.91 -6.14
C VAL A 66 16.37 6.78 -5.25
N LYS A 67 16.11 7.80 -4.43
CA LYS A 67 14.88 7.89 -3.60
C LYS A 67 13.65 8.07 -4.50
N GLY A 68 12.52 7.50 -4.12
CA GLY A 68 11.32 7.53 -4.94
C GLY A 68 10.12 6.89 -4.27
N GLY A 69 8.92 7.26 -4.72
CA GLY A 69 7.66 6.74 -4.21
C GLY A 69 7.21 7.44 -2.93
N ALA A 70 6.39 6.76 -2.13
CA ALA A 70 5.94 7.26 -0.85
C ALA A 70 5.64 6.10 0.10
N GLU A 71 5.97 6.27 1.37
CA GLU A 71 5.60 5.34 2.44
C GLU A 71 5.30 6.17 3.70
N PHE A 72 4.19 5.87 4.35
CA PHE A 72 3.81 6.41 5.66
C PHE A 72 2.79 5.48 6.32
N TYR A 73 2.69 5.53 7.65
CA TYR A 73 1.63 4.84 8.38
C TYR A 73 0.50 5.81 8.69
N SER A 74 -0.75 5.36 8.59
CA SER A 74 -1.94 6.09 9.00
C SER A 74 -2.66 5.33 10.11
N LEU A 75 -2.97 6.02 11.21
CA LEU A 75 -3.77 5.50 12.32
C LEU A 75 -4.99 6.41 12.57
N PRO A 76 -6.06 6.27 11.76
CA PRO A 76 -7.20 7.18 11.80
C PRO A 76 -7.89 7.19 13.16
N ASN A 77 -8.11 8.37 13.75
CA ASN A 77 -8.71 8.55 15.08
C ASN A 77 -7.83 8.09 16.26
N GLY A 78 -6.54 7.80 16.03
CA GLY A 78 -5.56 7.54 17.11
C GLY A 78 -5.86 6.32 17.99
N GLN A 79 -6.76 5.43 17.57
CA GLN A 79 -7.00 4.18 18.28
C GLN A 79 -5.86 3.22 18.01
N THR A 80 -5.54 2.39 19.00
CA THR A 80 -4.47 1.40 18.92
C THR A 80 -4.98 0.01 18.55
N GLU A 81 -6.29 -0.19 18.51
CA GLU A 81 -6.92 -1.49 18.31
C GLU A 81 -8.15 -1.41 17.40
N TYR A 82 -8.19 -2.27 16.39
CA TYR A 82 -9.34 -2.46 15.51
C TYR A 82 -9.51 -3.95 15.23
N ASN A 83 -10.75 -4.45 15.33
CA ASN A 83 -11.07 -5.84 14.96
C ASN A 83 -11.44 -5.98 13.47
N THR A 84 -11.75 -4.87 12.82
CA THR A 84 -12.17 -4.84 11.41
C THR A 84 -11.75 -3.51 10.80
N ALA A 85 -11.27 -3.56 9.56
CA ALA A 85 -10.89 -2.38 8.79
C ALA A 85 -11.30 -2.55 7.32
N LEU A 86 -11.73 -1.46 6.71
CA LEU A 86 -11.93 -1.34 5.27
C LEU A 86 -11.06 -0.19 4.77
N LEU A 87 -10.10 -0.51 3.91
CA LEU A 87 -9.34 0.47 3.15
C LEU A 87 -9.91 0.51 1.73
N ARG A 88 -10.34 1.69 1.30
CA ARG A 88 -10.81 1.93 -0.05
C ARG A 88 -10.12 3.16 -0.62
N TYR A 89 -9.61 3.05 -1.83
CA TYR A 89 -9.06 4.17 -2.58
C TYR A 89 -9.15 3.91 -4.09
N ASP A 90 -9.15 4.98 -4.86
CA ASP A 90 -8.98 4.90 -6.31
C ASP A 90 -7.51 5.20 -6.66
N VAL A 91 -6.95 4.44 -7.59
CA VAL A 91 -5.58 4.61 -8.08
C VAL A 91 -5.56 4.70 -9.60
N ALA A 92 -4.63 5.50 -10.10
CA ALA A 92 -4.41 5.72 -11.51
C ALA A 92 -2.92 5.79 -11.81
N PHE A 93 -2.56 5.38 -13.03
CA PHE A 93 -1.19 5.38 -13.51
C PHE A 93 -1.08 6.30 -14.71
N ASP A 94 -0.02 7.11 -14.75
CA ASP A 94 0.23 8.02 -15.86
C ASP A 94 0.33 7.27 -17.19
N SER A 95 0.05 7.94 -18.30
CA SER A 95 0.23 7.44 -19.66
C SER A 95 1.60 6.78 -19.92
N ASN A 96 2.66 7.28 -19.28
CA ASN A 96 4.02 6.80 -19.45
C ASN A 96 4.50 5.91 -18.29
N PHE A 97 3.59 5.38 -17.48
CA PHE A 97 3.95 4.51 -16.36
C PHE A 97 4.59 3.21 -16.88
N ASP A 98 5.87 3.01 -16.56
CA ASP A 98 6.59 1.78 -16.86
C ASP A 98 6.46 0.81 -15.68
N TRP A 99 5.74 -0.29 -15.91
CA TRP A 99 5.49 -1.31 -14.89
C TRP A 99 6.76 -2.07 -14.50
N VAL A 100 7.78 -2.14 -15.36
CA VAL A 100 9.04 -2.89 -15.13
C VAL A 100 8.78 -4.33 -14.62
N LYS A 101 8.97 -4.57 -13.33
CA LYS A 101 8.73 -5.85 -12.62
C LYS A 101 7.66 -5.73 -11.54
N GLY A 102 7.02 -4.58 -11.48
CA GLY A 102 5.98 -4.22 -10.54
C GLY A 102 6.41 -3.28 -9.42
N GLY A 103 5.47 -2.97 -8.52
CA GLY A 103 5.67 -2.06 -7.39
C GLY A 103 4.55 -2.13 -6.35
N LYS A 104 4.73 -1.50 -5.18
CA LYS A 104 3.75 -1.61 -4.07
C LYS A 104 2.65 -0.56 -4.11
N LEU A 105 1.45 -0.92 -3.66
CA LEU A 105 0.31 -0.02 -3.44
C LEU A 105 -0.11 0.02 -1.95
N PRO A 106 -0.87 1.06 -1.52
CA PRO A 106 -1.34 1.17 -0.16
C PRO A 106 -2.14 -0.03 0.34
N GLY A 107 -1.99 -0.33 1.63
CA GLY A 107 -2.51 -1.53 2.25
C GLY A 107 -2.84 -1.37 3.73
N ILE A 108 -3.40 -2.42 4.32
CA ILE A 108 -3.69 -2.50 5.76
C ILE A 108 -2.63 -3.36 6.43
N PHE A 109 -2.17 -2.94 7.60
CA PHE A 109 -1.33 -3.77 8.47
C PHE A 109 -1.90 -3.85 9.88
N GLY A 110 -1.55 -4.89 10.62
CA GLY A 110 -1.83 -5.04 12.04
C GLY A 110 -0.71 -5.74 12.78
N GLY A 111 -0.52 -5.38 14.04
CA GLY A 111 0.57 -5.88 14.89
C GLY A 111 1.66 -4.84 15.15
N ASP A 112 2.77 -5.27 15.75
CA ASP A 112 3.89 -4.40 16.09
C ASP A 112 4.67 -4.00 14.83
N ILE A 113 4.85 -2.69 14.62
CA ILE A 113 5.55 -2.11 13.45
C ILE A 113 7.02 -2.53 13.41
N SER A 114 7.62 -2.82 14.56
CA SER A 114 9.03 -3.20 14.69
C SER A 114 9.31 -4.60 14.16
N GLN A 115 8.28 -5.43 13.99
CA GLN A 115 8.39 -6.81 13.51
C GLN A 115 8.45 -6.90 11.97
N GLY A 116 8.37 -5.76 11.26
CA GLY A 116 8.61 -5.68 9.83
C GLY A 116 7.45 -6.17 8.95
N CYS A 117 7.28 -5.50 7.82
CA CYS A 117 6.20 -5.74 6.86
C CYS A 117 6.61 -5.21 5.46
N SER A 118 7.87 -5.42 5.06
CA SER A 118 8.44 -4.84 3.85
C SER A 118 9.27 -5.86 3.07
N GLY A 119 9.03 -5.93 1.75
CA GLY A 119 9.71 -6.83 0.81
C GLY A 119 8.73 -7.29 -0.26
N GLY A 120 9.19 -7.50 -1.50
CA GLY A 120 8.49 -8.31 -2.51
C GLY A 120 7.57 -7.60 -3.53
N ALA A 121 7.23 -8.35 -4.60
CA ALA A 121 6.65 -7.92 -5.87
C ALA A 121 5.30 -8.60 -6.21
N GLY A 122 4.37 -7.83 -6.79
CA GLY A 122 3.24 -8.26 -7.63
C GLY A 122 1.97 -8.94 -7.05
N GLU A 123 1.39 -8.65 -5.86
CA GLU A 123 0.12 -9.26 -5.36
C GLU A 123 -0.51 -8.64 -4.10
N ALA A 124 -1.66 -9.17 -3.64
CA ALA A 124 -2.10 -9.07 -2.24
C ALA A 124 -1.05 -9.71 -1.30
N TYR A 125 -0.14 -8.88 -0.76
CA TYR A 125 0.96 -9.28 0.12
C TYR A 125 0.43 -9.62 1.50
N ALA A 126 0.13 -10.90 1.76
CA ALA A 126 -0.27 -11.34 3.09
C ALA A 126 0.85 -12.13 3.78
N TYR A 127 1.38 -11.57 4.86
CA TYR A 127 2.17 -12.32 5.84
C TYR A 127 1.19 -13.04 6.77
N ILE A 128 0.66 -14.16 6.29
CA ILE A 128 -0.12 -15.08 7.11
C ILE A 128 0.69 -16.35 7.38
N PRO A 129 0.51 -17.01 8.53
CA PRO A 129 1.14 -18.31 8.80
C PRO A 129 0.87 -19.25 7.63
N THR A 130 1.94 -19.76 7.04
CA THR A 130 1.83 -20.67 5.90
C THR A 130 1.57 -22.08 6.39
N SER A 131 0.72 -22.80 5.66
CA SER A 131 0.50 -24.23 5.83
C SER A 131 0.60 -24.91 4.47
N ASP A 132 0.94 -26.20 4.46
CA ASP A 132 1.06 -26.96 3.21
C ASP A 132 -0.25 -26.94 2.40
N SER A 133 -1.41 -26.90 3.05
CA SER A 133 -2.70 -26.80 2.38
C SER A 133 -2.95 -25.43 1.75
N LEU A 134 -2.48 -24.36 2.39
CA LEU A 134 -2.56 -23.00 1.87
C LEU A 134 -1.63 -22.83 0.66
N CYS A 135 -0.38 -23.27 0.75
CA CYS A 135 0.60 -23.11 -0.32
C CYS A 135 0.35 -24.00 -1.55
N ASN A 136 -0.43 -25.07 -1.38
CA ASN A 136 -0.90 -25.91 -2.48
C ASN A 136 -2.23 -25.44 -3.11
N SER A 137 -2.84 -24.36 -2.59
CA SER A 137 -4.06 -23.81 -3.14
C SER A 137 -3.81 -23.11 -4.47
N LYS A 138 -4.74 -23.27 -5.42
CA LYS A 138 -4.68 -22.55 -6.70
C LYS A 138 -4.71 -21.05 -6.42
N GLN A 139 -3.88 -20.30 -7.14
CA GLN A 139 -3.73 -18.84 -6.98
C GLN A 139 -3.01 -18.39 -5.69
N VAL A 140 -2.39 -19.30 -4.94
CA VAL A 140 -1.49 -18.96 -3.82
C VAL A 140 -0.04 -19.26 -4.22
N ILE A 141 0.86 -18.31 -4.01
CA ILE A 141 2.31 -18.52 -4.20
C ILE A 141 3.00 -18.18 -2.88
N CYS A 142 3.43 -19.19 -2.13
CA CYS A 142 4.19 -18.95 -0.90
C CYS A 142 5.66 -18.68 -1.23
N ASN A 143 6.23 -17.63 -0.65
CA ASN A 143 7.66 -17.35 -0.68
C ASN A 143 8.17 -17.16 0.76
N SER A 144 9.19 -17.94 1.16
CA SER A 144 9.75 -17.89 2.51
C SER A 144 10.45 -16.57 2.83
N ASP A 145 10.96 -15.88 1.82
CA ASP A 145 11.84 -14.71 1.98
C ASP A 145 11.07 -13.40 1.78
N TYR A 146 9.95 -13.46 1.06
CA TYR A 146 9.21 -12.26 0.65
C TYR A 146 7.72 -12.28 1.08
N GLY A 147 7.14 -13.39 1.53
CA GLY A 147 5.73 -13.47 1.95
C GLY A 147 4.85 -14.28 0.99
N THR A 148 3.54 -14.34 1.26
CA THR A 148 2.60 -15.16 0.48
C THR A 148 1.75 -14.32 -0.46
N SER A 149 1.77 -14.73 -1.73
CA SER A 149 1.01 -14.17 -2.82
C SER A 149 -0.39 -14.76 -2.94
N PHE A 150 -1.40 -13.90 -3.14
CA PHE A 150 -2.75 -14.33 -3.52
C PHE A 150 -3.15 -13.70 -4.85
N SER A 151 -3.72 -14.51 -5.75
CA SER A 151 -4.39 -14.07 -6.99
C SER A 151 -3.51 -13.27 -7.96
N ARG A 152 -2.21 -13.60 -8.04
CA ARG A 152 -1.26 -12.96 -8.96
C ARG A 152 -1.77 -13.00 -10.41
N GLY A 153 -1.84 -11.83 -11.06
CA GLY A 153 -2.26 -11.67 -12.45
C GLY A 153 -3.78 -11.66 -12.70
N VAL A 154 -4.60 -11.77 -11.66
CA VAL A 154 -6.07 -11.69 -11.77
C VAL A 154 -6.53 -10.23 -11.94
N ILE A 155 -5.89 -9.29 -11.25
CA ILE A 155 -6.12 -7.85 -11.40
C ILE A 155 -5.06 -7.30 -12.36
N ARG A 156 -5.50 -6.52 -13.34
CA ARG A 156 -4.61 -5.79 -14.26
C ARG A 156 -5.02 -4.33 -14.27
N PHE A 157 -4.04 -3.46 -14.04
CA PHE A 157 -4.24 -2.02 -14.16
C PHE A 157 -4.01 -1.56 -15.60
N SER A 158 -4.56 -0.40 -15.93
CA SER A 158 -4.33 0.27 -17.20
C SER A 158 -3.95 1.71 -16.93
N THR A 159 -3.05 2.25 -17.75
CA THR A 159 -2.67 3.66 -17.69
C THR A 159 -3.85 4.56 -18.05
N MET A 160 -3.87 5.78 -17.55
CA MET A 160 -4.90 6.80 -17.78
C MET A 160 -6.32 6.36 -17.42
N LYS A 161 -6.46 5.47 -16.42
CA LYS A 161 -7.76 5.02 -15.93
C LYS A 161 -7.76 4.85 -14.42
N TRP A 162 -8.75 5.47 -13.76
CA TRP A 162 -9.02 5.22 -12.35
C TRP A 162 -9.50 3.79 -12.12
N SER A 163 -8.88 3.12 -11.15
CA SER A 163 -9.21 1.78 -10.69
C SER A 163 -9.47 1.83 -9.20
N GLN A 164 -10.63 1.31 -8.77
CA GLN A 164 -10.99 1.24 -7.36
C GLN A 164 -10.39 0.00 -6.72
N ILE A 165 -9.77 0.20 -5.56
CA ILE A 165 -9.23 -0.85 -4.72
C ILE A 165 -9.96 -0.83 -3.39
N GLU A 166 -10.41 -2.01 -2.96
CA GLU A 166 -11.00 -2.25 -1.65
C GLU A 166 -10.28 -3.42 -0.97
N ILE A 167 -9.84 -3.19 0.27
CA ILE A 167 -9.23 -4.21 1.14
C ILE A 167 -10.04 -4.23 2.42
N TYR A 168 -10.73 -5.36 2.65
CA TYR A 168 -11.45 -5.62 3.89
C TYR A 168 -10.70 -6.63 4.73
N VAL A 169 -10.48 -6.31 6.00
CA VAL A 169 -9.87 -7.23 6.97
C VAL A 169 -10.74 -7.32 8.20
N LYS A 170 -10.95 -8.56 8.66
CA LYS A 170 -11.54 -8.88 9.95
C LYS A 170 -10.63 -9.86 10.68
N LEU A 171 -10.18 -9.45 11.86
CA LEU A 171 -9.35 -10.27 12.74
C LEU A 171 -10.16 -11.42 13.35
N ASN A 172 -9.48 -12.51 13.70
CA ASN A 172 -10.02 -13.57 14.54
C ASN A 172 -10.41 -13.06 15.93
N SER A 173 -11.41 -13.69 16.53
CA SER A 173 -11.77 -13.45 17.93
C SER A 173 -11.07 -14.46 18.85
N GLY A 174 -10.09 -14.00 19.63
CA GLY A 174 -9.32 -14.86 20.54
C GLY A 174 -8.61 -15.99 19.78
N SER A 175 -8.72 -17.23 20.27
CA SER A 175 -8.13 -18.42 19.64
C SER A 175 -8.97 -19.04 18.51
N ASN A 176 -10.10 -18.43 18.13
CA ASN A 176 -10.98 -18.98 17.09
C ASN A 176 -10.53 -18.51 15.71
N SER A 177 -10.24 -19.41 14.76
CA SER A 177 -9.94 -19.06 13.36
C SER A 177 -11.20 -18.64 12.56
N ASN A 178 -11.88 -17.57 13.00
CA ASN A 178 -13.11 -17.04 12.41
C ASN A 178 -12.94 -15.64 11.78
N GLY A 179 -11.70 -15.16 11.69
CA GLY A 179 -11.36 -13.99 10.90
C GLY A 179 -11.44 -14.30 9.41
N ILE A 180 -11.46 -13.25 8.58
CA ILE A 180 -11.20 -13.43 7.14
C ILE A 180 -9.70 -13.69 6.90
N LEU A 181 -8.85 -13.36 7.87
CA LEU A 181 -7.45 -13.76 7.97
C LEU A 181 -7.13 -14.29 9.37
N GLU A 182 -6.24 -15.28 9.45
CA GLU A 182 -5.81 -15.93 10.69
C GLU A 182 -4.61 -15.18 11.31
N GLN A 183 -4.73 -14.73 12.58
CA GLN A 183 -3.59 -14.21 13.33
C GLN A 183 -2.75 -15.35 13.92
N SER A 184 -1.43 -15.22 13.79
CA SER A 184 -0.54 -15.64 14.88
C SER A 184 0.58 -14.63 15.20
N LYS A 185 0.94 -13.74 14.26
CA LYS A 185 1.95 -12.66 14.38
C LYS A 185 1.59 -11.54 13.39
N SER A 186 2.26 -10.37 13.47
CA SER A 186 2.00 -9.18 12.62
C SER A 186 1.73 -9.54 11.15
N TRP A 187 0.79 -8.82 10.52
CA TRP A 187 0.34 -9.08 9.15
C TRP A 187 0.19 -7.78 8.35
N CYS A 188 0.28 -7.90 7.03
CA CYS A 188 0.03 -6.85 6.06
C CYS A 188 -0.85 -7.37 4.94
N ILE A 189 -1.53 -6.47 4.22
CA ILE A 189 -2.16 -6.71 2.91
C ILE A 189 -1.96 -5.46 2.10
N GLN A 190 -1.19 -5.56 1.02
CA GLN A 190 -0.98 -4.51 0.03
C GLN A 190 -1.24 -5.12 -1.33
N TYR A 191 -1.74 -4.37 -2.30
CA TYR A 191 -1.64 -4.80 -3.69
C TYR A 191 -0.28 -4.41 -4.22
N ASP A 192 0.19 -5.12 -5.25
CA ASP A 192 1.26 -4.61 -6.08
C ASP A 192 0.76 -4.50 -7.52
N VAL A 193 1.43 -3.61 -8.25
CA VAL A 193 1.22 -3.29 -9.66
C VAL A 193 2.25 -3.95 -10.54
#